data_AF-A0A2J8VRZ2-F1
#
_entry.id   AF-A0A2J8VRZ2-F1
#
_cell.length_a   1.000
_cell.length_b   1.000
_cell.length_c   1.000
_cell.angle_alpha   90.00
_cell.angle_beta   90.00
_cell.angle_gamma   90.00
#
_symmetry.space_group_name_H-M   'P 1'
#
loop_
_entity.id
_entity.type
_entity.pdbx_description
1 polymer ?
#
loop_
_entity_poly.entity_id
_entity_poly.type
_entity_poly.pdbx_seq_one_letter_code
_entity_poly.pdbx_strand_id
1 'polypeptide(L)'
;QQDSQELLHYLLDAVRTEETKRIQASILKAFNNPTTKTADDETRKKVKAYGKEGVKMNFIDRIFIGELTSTVMCEECANISTVKDPFIDISLPIIEERVSKPLLSGRMNKYRSLRETDHDRYSGNVTIENIHQPRAAKKHSSSKDKRQ
;
A
#
# COMPACT_ATOMS: atom_id res chain seq x y z
N GLN A 1 1.97 10.31 29.12
CA GLN A 1 1.85 9.07 28.31
C GLN A 1 1.90 9.50 26.85
N GLN A 2 2.60 8.77 25.98
CA GLN A 2 2.76 9.10 24.56
C GLN A 2 2.44 7.87 23.72
N ASP A 3 2.03 8.07 22.47
CA ASP A 3 1.84 6.99 21.50
C ASP A 3 3.20 6.56 20.93
N SER A 4 3.52 5.26 21.04
CA SER A 4 4.76 4.71 20.51
C SER A 4 4.82 4.70 18.99
N GLN A 5 3.66 4.66 18.30
CA GLN A 5 3.62 4.71 16.85
C GLN A 5 4.05 6.10 16.34
N GLU A 6 3.53 7.15 16.96
CA GLU A 6 3.90 8.52 16.63
C GLU A 6 5.41 8.76 16.87
N LEU A 7 5.95 8.25 18.00
CA LEU A 7 7.38 8.30 18.27
C LEU A 7 8.22 7.61 17.19
N LEU A 8 7.79 6.43 16.72
CA LEU A 8 8.48 5.69 15.67
C LEU A 8 8.54 6.50 14.37
N HIS A 9 7.43 7.12 13.97
CA HIS A 9 7.39 7.94 12.75
C HIS A 9 8.36 9.11 12.83
N TYR A 10 8.34 9.88 13.93
CA TYR A 10 9.29 10.99 14.10
C TYR A 10 10.75 10.53 14.12
N LEU A 11 11.04 9.40 14.75
CA LEU A 11 12.39 8.85 14.79
C LEU A 11 12.87 8.46 13.37
N LEU A 12 12.07 7.73 12.62
CA LEU A 12 12.43 7.29 11.26
C LEU A 12 12.60 8.48 10.32
N ASP A 13 11.78 9.52 10.44
CA ASP A 13 11.93 10.75 9.65
C ASP A 13 13.19 11.54 10.01
N ALA A 14 13.53 11.61 11.30
CA ALA A 14 14.77 12.24 11.75
C ALA A 14 15.99 11.48 11.20
N VAL A 15 16.01 10.15 11.33
CA VAL A 15 17.09 9.30 10.84
C VAL A 15 17.19 9.35 9.31
N ARG A 16 16.07 9.31 8.59
CA ARG A 16 16.02 9.47 7.12
C ARG A 16 16.63 10.80 6.70
N THR A 17 16.31 11.88 7.42
CA THR A 17 16.84 13.22 7.14
C THR A 17 18.34 13.29 7.40
N GLU A 18 18.81 12.73 8.52
CA GLU A 18 20.23 12.66 8.84
C GLU A 18 21.02 11.88 7.79
N GLU A 19 20.48 10.74 7.36
CA GLU A 19 21.10 9.93 6.32
C GLU A 19 21.18 10.67 4.98
N THR A 20 20.11 11.36 4.60
CA THR A 20 20.08 12.17 3.37
C THR A 20 21.16 13.25 3.42
N LYS A 21 21.34 13.92 4.56
CA LYS A 21 22.42 14.91 4.74
C LYS A 21 23.79 14.26 4.62
N ARG A 22 24.00 13.06 5.21
CA ARG A 22 25.26 12.31 5.12
C ARG A 22 25.61 11.95 3.68
N ILE A 23 24.63 11.47 2.91
CA ILE A 23 24.79 11.13 1.49
C ILE A 23 25.11 12.37 0.67
N GLN A 24 24.33 13.45 0.82
CA GLN A 24 24.57 14.72 0.10
C GLN A 24 25.95 15.31 0.42
N ALA A 25 26.35 15.33 1.69
CA ALA A 25 27.67 15.80 2.09
C ALA A 25 28.80 14.95 1.50
N SER A 26 28.62 13.63 1.42
CA SER A 26 29.61 12.72 0.83
C SER A 26 29.77 12.95 -0.68
N ILE A 27 28.66 13.18 -1.39
CA ILE A 27 28.68 13.54 -2.82
C ILE A 27 29.41 14.87 -3.01
N LEU A 28 29.06 15.91 -2.27
CA LEU A 28 29.71 17.22 -2.39
C LEU A 28 31.21 17.15 -2.12
N LYS A 29 31.63 16.39 -1.10
CA LYS A 29 33.04 16.16 -0.79
C LYS A 29 33.78 15.47 -1.93
N ALA A 30 33.16 14.48 -2.58
CA ALA A 30 33.76 13.78 -3.73
C ALA A 30 33.99 14.70 -4.95
N PHE A 31 33.25 15.82 -5.05
CA PHE A 31 33.43 16.83 -6.10
C PHE A 31 34.20 18.07 -5.62
N ASN A 32 34.99 17.95 -4.55
CA ASN A 32 35.78 19.04 -3.95
C ASN A 32 34.93 20.22 -3.43
N ASN A 33 33.75 19.93 -2.85
CA ASN A 33 32.81 20.91 -2.31
C ASN A 33 32.52 22.05 -3.30
N PRO A 34 31.96 21.74 -4.48
CA PRO A 34 31.75 22.70 -5.53
C PRO A 34 30.73 23.76 -5.08
N THR A 35 31.07 25.04 -5.26
CA THR A 35 30.17 26.17 -4.97
C THR A 35 29.51 26.67 -6.26
N THR A 36 28.47 27.49 -6.16
CA THR A 36 27.81 28.08 -7.34
C THR A 36 28.74 28.87 -8.25
N LYS A 37 29.89 29.32 -7.74
CA LYS A 37 30.91 30.07 -8.49
C LYS A 37 32.08 29.23 -8.98
N THR A 38 32.30 28.05 -8.39
CA THR A 38 33.45 27.18 -8.70
C THR A 38 33.04 25.90 -9.45
N ALA A 39 31.74 25.61 -9.52
CA ALA A 39 31.23 24.44 -10.20
C ALA A 39 31.02 24.70 -11.69
N ASP A 40 31.76 23.98 -12.52
CA ASP A 40 31.45 23.88 -13.94
C ASP A 40 30.05 23.25 -14.15
N ASP A 41 29.44 23.54 -15.30
CA ASP A 41 28.11 23.02 -15.66
C ASP A 41 28.05 21.49 -15.64
N GLU A 42 29.12 20.83 -16.06
CA GLU A 42 29.27 19.37 -16.01
C GLU A 42 29.29 18.83 -14.58
N THR A 43 30.02 19.48 -13.67
CA THR A 43 30.07 19.12 -12.25
C THR A 43 28.71 19.32 -11.60
N ARG A 44 28.02 20.43 -11.91
CA ARG A 44 26.66 20.70 -11.42
C ARG A 44 25.67 19.64 -11.87
N LYS A 45 25.76 19.21 -13.13
CA LYS A 45 24.92 18.13 -13.69
C LYS A 45 25.18 16.79 -12.99
N LYS A 46 26.46 16.45 -12.76
CA LYS A 46 26.85 15.23 -12.03
C LYS A 46 26.37 15.24 -10.58
N VAL A 47 26.63 16.31 -9.82
CA VAL A 47 26.17 16.44 -8.43
C VAL A 47 24.65 16.30 -8.33
N LYS A 48 23.90 16.90 -9.27
CA LYS A 48 22.43 16.77 -9.30
C LYS A 48 21.99 15.33 -9.60
N ALA A 49 22.65 14.65 -10.53
CA ALA A 49 22.35 13.26 -10.86
C ALA A 49 22.64 12.32 -9.67
N TYR A 50 23.83 12.44 -9.07
CA TYR A 50 24.20 11.67 -7.88
C TYR A 50 23.34 12.01 -6.68
N GLY A 51 22.92 13.27 -6.50
CA GLY A 51 22.01 13.67 -5.43
C GLY A 51 20.64 13.00 -5.57
N LYS A 52 20.09 12.94 -6.79
CA LYS A 52 18.83 12.25 -7.05
C LYS A 52 18.94 10.74 -6.81
N GLU A 53 20.05 10.12 -7.21
CA GLU A 53 20.26 8.69 -6.98
C GLU A 53 20.57 8.38 -5.52
N GLY A 54 21.29 9.27 -4.83
CA GLY A 54 21.63 9.16 -3.42
C GLY A 54 20.41 9.12 -2.51
N VAL A 55 19.32 9.81 -2.85
CA VAL A 55 18.05 9.70 -2.11
C VAL A 55 17.53 8.26 -2.12
N LYS A 56 17.61 7.55 -3.26
CA LYS A 56 17.17 6.14 -3.36
C LYS A 56 18.08 5.18 -2.58
N MET A 57 19.31 5.60 -2.29
CA MET A 57 20.26 4.82 -1.52
C MET A 57 20.05 4.96 0.00
N ASN A 58 19.12 5.83 0.44
CA ASN A 58 18.79 6.00 1.84
C ASN A 58 18.35 4.66 2.46
N PHE A 59 19.02 4.25 3.53
CA PHE A 59 18.77 2.93 4.13
C PHE A 59 17.37 2.83 4.75
N ILE A 60 16.79 3.94 5.22
CA ILE A 60 15.42 3.94 5.75
C ILE A 60 14.45 3.55 4.64
N ASP A 61 14.64 4.13 3.46
CA ASP A 61 13.79 3.86 2.30
C ASP A 61 13.97 2.44 1.79
N ARG A 62 15.19 1.89 1.85
CA ARG A 62 15.46 0.52 1.41
C ARG A 62 14.95 -0.56 2.36
N ILE A 63 14.84 -0.26 3.66
CA ILE A 63 14.50 -1.24 4.69
C ILE A 63 13.01 -1.18 5.03
N PHE A 64 12.47 0.03 5.16
CA PHE A 64 11.13 0.23 5.72
C PHE A 64 10.07 0.62 4.70
N ILE A 65 10.44 1.20 3.54
CA ILE A 65 9.42 1.57 2.56
C ILE A 65 8.90 0.34 1.80
N GLY A 66 7.60 0.12 1.89
CA GLY A 66 6.82 -0.71 0.98
C GLY A 66 5.94 0.13 0.04
N GLU A 67 5.17 -0.53 -0.82
CA GLU A 67 4.20 0.10 -1.73
C GLU A 67 2.80 -0.51 -1.54
N LEU A 68 1.79 0.33 -1.29
CA LEU A 68 0.38 -0.02 -1.29
C LEU A 68 -0.25 0.39 -2.62
N THR A 69 -1.17 -0.41 -3.12
CA THR A 69 -2.00 -0.04 -4.28
C THR A 69 -3.37 0.39 -3.79
N SER A 70 -3.64 1.70 -3.79
CA SER A 70 -4.92 2.30 -3.44
C SER A 70 -5.80 2.35 -4.68
N THR A 71 -7.00 1.76 -4.63
CA THR A 71 -7.97 1.80 -5.73
C THR A 71 -9.27 2.44 -5.25
N VAL A 72 -9.63 3.59 -5.83
CA VAL A 72 -10.83 4.36 -5.48
C VAL A 72 -11.78 4.34 -6.67
N MET A 73 -13.03 3.97 -6.41
CA MET A 73 -14.12 3.98 -7.39
C MET A 73 -15.10 5.10 -7.06
N CYS A 74 -15.43 5.94 -8.05
CA CYS A 74 -16.49 6.93 -7.93
C CYS A 74 -17.86 6.24 -7.99
N GLU A 75 -18.74 6.51 -7.02
CA GLU A 75 -20.06 5.86 -6.94
C GLU A 75 -21.08 6.41 -7.96
N GLU A 76 -20.86 7.60 -8.52
CA GLU A 76 -21.78 8.20 -9.50
C GLU A 76 -21.47 7.79 -10.94
N CYS A 77 -20.20 7.85 -11.34
CA CYS A 77 -19.77 7.59 -12.71
C CYS A 77 -19.02 6.26 -12.89
N ALA A 78 -18.84 5.48 -11.82
CA ALA A 78 -18.12 4.21 -11.79
C ALA A 78 -16.66 4.28 -12.27
N ASN A 79 -16.08 5.48 -12.36
CA ASN A 79 -14.67 5.63 -12.73
C ASN A 79 -13.75 5.09 -11.64
N ILE A 80 -12.75 4.29 -12.04
CA ILE A 80 -11.78 3.67 -11.14
C ILE A 80 -10.45 4.39 -11.28
N SER A 81 -9.89 4.83 -10.16
CA SER A 81 -8.56 5.40 -10.07
C SER A 81 -7.68 4.50 -9.20
N THR A 82 -6.47 4.21 -9.67
CA THR A 82 -5.50 3.40 -8.93
C THR A 82 -4.21 4.18 -8.76
N VAL A 83 -3.71 4.24 -7.52
CA VAL A 83 -2.48 4.93 -7.13
C VAL A 83 -1.59 3.95 -6.36
N LYS A 84 -0.29 4.07 -6.55
CA LYS A 84 0.72 3.35 -5.78
C LYS A 84 1.32 4.30 -4.76
N ASP A 85 1.08 4.02 -3.49
CA ASP A 85 1.47 4.87 -2.36
C ASP A 85 2.58 4.19 -1.55
N PRO A 86 3.70 4.88 -1.27
CA PRO A 86 4.72 4.35 -0.38
C PRO A 86 4.21 4.33 1.07
N PHE A 87 4.59 3.31 1.85
CA PHE A 87 4.27 3.20 3.27
C PHE A 87 5.48 2.73 4.08
N ILE A 88 5.54 3.03 5.38
CA ILE A 88 6.62 2.63 6.30
C ILE A 88 6.14 1.56 7.29
N ASP A 89 4.87 1.63 7.66
CA ASP A 89 4.18 0.73 8.56
C ASP A 89 2.73 0.50 8.08
N ILE A 90 2.09 -0.55 8.60
CA ILE A 90 0.70 -0.89 8.31
C ILE A 90 -0.06 -0.90 9.63
N SER A 91 -1.03 -0.01 9.76
CA SER A 91 -2.01 -0.08 10.85
C SER A 91 -3.08 -1.11 10.48
N LEU A 92 -3.24 -2.12 11.34
CA LEU A 92 -4.23 -3.17 11.15
C LEU A 92 -5.44 -2.92 12.06
N PRO A 93 -6.67 -3.00 11.53
CA PRO A 93 -7.86 -2.93 12.36
C PRO A 93 -7.91 -4.16 13.28
N ILE A 94 -8.33 -3.95 14.52
CA ILE A 94 -8.59 -5.05 15.44
C ILE A 94 -10.00 -5.59 15.15
N ILE A 95 -10.09 -6.88 14.83
CA ILE A 95 -11.39 -7.55 14.72
C ILE A 95 -11.86 -7.85 16.14
N GLU A 96 -12.93 -7.20 16.57
CA GLU A 96 -13.58 -7.54 17.82
C GLU A 96 -14.36 -8.85 17.65
N GLU A 97 -13.74 -9.97 18.02
CA GLU A 97 -14.49 -11.19 18.28
C GLU A 97 -15.35 -10.94 19.53
N ARG A 98 -16.61 -10.57 19.31
CA ARG A 98 -17.59 -10.53 20.39
C ARG A 98 -17.79 -11.96 20.87
N VAL A 99 -16.97 -12.40 21.83
CA VAL A 99 -17.39 -13.40 22.80
C VAL A 99 -18.69 -12.85 23.39
N SER A 100 -19.80 -13.38 22.88
CA SER A 100 -21.12 -13.13 23.42
C SER A 100 -20.99 -13.32 24.92
N LYS A 101 -21.09 -12.21 25.67
CA LYS A 101 -21.17 -12.26 27.12
C LYS A 101 -22.17 -13.38 27.44
N PRO A 102 -21.81 -14.40 28.23
CA PRO A 102 -22.78 -15.39 28.63
C PRO A 102 -23.94 -14.62 29.25
N LEU A 103 -25.09 -14.63 28.58
CA LEU A 103 -26.32 -14.18 29.22
C LEU A 103 -26.42 -15.08 30.44
N LEU A 104 -26.23 -14.51 31.63
CA LEU A 104 -26.48 -15.20 32.88
C LEU A 104 -27.94 -15.66 32.80
N SER A 105 -28.13 -16.94 32.47
CA SER A 105 -29.41 -17.63 32.44
C SER A 105 -29.87 -17.76 33.89
N GLY A 106 -30.40 -16.67 34.41
CA GLY A 106 -30.92 -16.53 35.76
C GLY A 106 -32.44 -16.50 35.72
N ARG A 107 -33.03 -17.67 36.00
CA ARG A 107 -34.42 -17.92 36.45
C ARG A 107 -35.53 -17.96 35.38
N MET A 108 -35.91 -19.20 35.07
CA MET A 108 -37.23 -19.64 34.61
C MET A 108 -38.39 -18.90 35.30
N ASN A 109 -39.31 -18.37 34.51
CA ASN A 109 -40.72 -18.29 34.90
C ASN A 109 -41.60 -18.83 33.77
N LYS A 110 -42.56 -19.69 34.12
CA LYS A 110 -43.32 -20.54 33.21
C LYS A 110 -44.48 -19.80 32.52
N TYR A 111 -44.80 -20.28 31.31
CA TYR A 111 -46.12 -20.34 30.67
C TYR A 111 -46.61 -19.12 29.87
N ARG A 112 -46.46 -19.17 28.54
CA ARG A 112 -47.61 -19.14 27.60
C ARG A 112 -47.20 -19.60 26.19
N SER A 113 -47.82 -20.69 25.75
CA SER A 113 -47.85 -21.15 24.35
C SER A 113 -48.75 -20.23 23.52
N LEU A 114 -48.24 -19.69 22.40
CA LEU A 114 -49.04 -19.36 21.21
C LEU A 114 -48.12 -19.25 19.98
N ARG A 115 -48.68 -19.64 18.82
CA ARG A 115 -48.03 -20.07 17.59
C ARG A 115 -47.55 -18.97 16.63
N GLU A 116 -46.63 -19.39 15.75
CA GLU A 116 -46.46 -19.08 14.31
C GLU A 116 -46.25 -17.62 13.86
N THR A 117 -45.06 -17.33 13.29
CA THR A 117 -44.92 -17.08 11.84
C THR A 117 -43.46 -17.18 11.37
N ASP A 118 -43.32 -17.68 10.14
CA ASP A 118 -42.15 -17.94 9.29
C ASP A 118 -41.40 -16.66 8.84
N HIS A 119 -40.06 -16.68 8.73
CA HIS A 119 -39.35 -16.14 7.55
C HIS A 119 -37.82 -16.42 7.57
N ASP A 120 -37.40 -17.14 6.54
CA ASP A 120 -36.11 -17.17 5.83
C ASP A 120 -34.77 -17.37 6.53
N ARG A 121 -34.28 -18.60 6.30
CA ARG A 121 -32.87 -18.95 6.15
C ARG A 121 -32.31 -18.37 4.85
N TYR A 122 -31.28 -17.53 4.94
CA TYR A 122 -30.26 -17.44 3.90
C TYR A 122 -28.86 -17.50 4.53
N SER A 123 -28.31 -18.72 4.57
CA SER A 123 -26.92 -19.00 4.89
C SER A 123 -26.19 -19.18 3.56
N GLY A 124 -25.27 -18.28 3.25
CA GLY A 124 -24.43 -18.33 2.05
C GLY A 124 -22.97 -18.44 2.44
N ASN A 125 -22.50 -19.65 2.74
CA ASN A 125 -21.08 -19.98 2.73
C ASN A 125 -20.65 -20.11 1.27
N VAL A 126 -19.69 -19.29 0.82
CA VAL A 126 -19.06 -19.47 -0.49
C VAL A 126 -17.71 -20.14 -0.31
N THR A 127 -17.71 -21.45 -0.49
CA THR A 127 -16.55 -22.26 -0.84
C THR A 127 -16.13 -21.94 -2.28
N ILE A 128 -14.89 -21.51 -2.48
CA ILE A 128 -14.29 -21.37 -3.82
C ILE A 128 -13.78 -22.73 -4.27
N GLU A 129 -14.50 -23.36 -5.20
CA GLU A 129 -13.96 -24.41 -6.07
C GLU A 129 -13.76 -23.86 -7.48
N ASN A 130 -12.55 -24.09 -8.01
CA ASN A 130 -12.19 -23.96 -9.41
C ASN A 130 -12.93 -25.01 -10.26
N ILE A 131 -13.25 -24.71 -11.53
CA ILE A 131 -12.93 -25.51 -12.76
C ILE A 131 -13.54 -24.86 -14.04
N HIS A 132 -12.62 -24.39 -14.91
CA HIS A 132 -12.49 -24.42 -16.39
C HIS A 132 -13.66 -24.31 -17.42
N GLN A 133 -13.49 -23.33 -18.35
CA GLN A 133 -13.47 -23.33 -19.86
C GLN A 133 -14.46 -24.21 -20.69
N PRO A 134 -14.84 -23.88 -21.98
CA PRO A 134 -13.94 -23.44 -23.08
C PRO A 134 -14.53 -22.53 -24.18
N ARG A 135 -13.70 -22.02 -25.12
CA ARG A 135 -14.12 -21.88 -26.53
C ARG A 135 -12.96 -21.84 -27.54
N ALA A 136 -13.16 -22.62 -28.60
CA ALA A 136 -12.20 -23.02 -29.62
C ALA A 136 -12.15 -22.09 -30.85
N ALA A 137 -11.11 -22.33 -31.66
CA ALA A 137 -10.53 -21.50 -32.71
C ALA A 137 -11.21 -21.49 -34.10
N LYS A 138 -10.79 -20.52 -34.94
CA LYS A 138 -10.61 -20.57 -36.43
C LYS A 138 -9.85 -19.29 -36.86
N LYS A 139 -8.54 -19.34 -37.19
CA LYS A 139 -7.83 -19.65 -38.46
C LYS A 139 -7.70 -18.49 -39.49
N HIS A 140 -6.44 -18.01 -39.63
CA HIS A 140 -5.64 -17.54 -40.80
C HIS A 140 -6.21 -16.77 -42.01
N SER A 141 -5.57 -15.64 -42.36
CA SER A 141 -4.92 -15.32 -43.67
C SER A 141 -4.10 -13.99 -43.58
N SER A 142 -2.76 -14.02 -43.72
CA SER A 142 -1.90 -13.68 -44.87
C SER A 142 -1.65 -12.18 -45.20
N SER A 143 -0.40 -11.74 -44.94
CA SER A 143 0.52 -10.97 -45.81
C SER A 143 0.11 -9.63 -46.46
N LYS A 144 0.87 -8.54 -46.18
CA LYS A 144 1.76 -7.84 -47.14
C LYS A 144 2.41 -6.56 -46.59
N ASP A 145 3.68 -6.39 -46.99
CA ASP A 145 4.51 -5.18 -46.97
C ASP A 145 3.80 -3.88 -47.40
N LYS A 146 4.22 -2.76 -46.82
CA LYS A 146 4.92 -1.70 -47.60
C LYS A 146 5.58 -0.65 -46.71
N ARG A 147 6.89 -0.49 -46.94
CA ARG A 147 7.66 0.72 -46.69
C ARG A 147 7.05 1.90 -47.44
N GLN A 148 7.05 3.07 -46.81
CA GLN A 148 7.51 4.32 -47.42
C GLN A 148 8.00 5.25 -46.32
#